data_AF-A0A355C3S0-F1
#
_entry.id   AF-A0A355C3S0-F1
#
_cell.length_a   1.000
_cell.length_b   1.000
_cell.length_c   1.000
_cell.angle_alpha   90.00
_cell.angle_beta   90.00
_cell.angle_gamma   90.00
#
_symmetry.space_group_name_H-M   'P 1'
#
loop_
_entity.id
_entity.type
_entity.pdbx_description
1 polymer ?
#
loop_
_entity_poly.entity_id
_entity_poly.type
_entity_poly.pdbx_seq_one_letter_code
_entity_poly.pdbx_strand_id
1 'polypeptide(L)'
;MGLTLLIIAVCIIFGLAAWFAAHDPLPVSSIRAAIKDAEPKRFSPRRTLFVIGPAANAHACRIQRKLLRPAIAALIAEDVSVIEVYGQNRPRKNGEPMQWLDASLLRHALDAEEGFFVIYVDDAGKTVFRREAPMLARDIVERAGLKAAFDPDIGQGKKSLVLRKLRAA
;
A
#
# COMPACT_ATOMS: atom_id res chain seq x y z
N MET A 1 16.93 -11.07 67.44
CA MET A 1 17.68 -10.09 66.60
C MET A 1 18.29 -10.67 65.32
N GLY A 2 18.50 -11.99 65.19
CA GLY A 2 19.05 -12.58 63.94
C GLY A 2 18.09 -12.61 62.75
N LEU A 3 16.80 -12.85 62.98
CA LEU A 3 15.80 -12.96 61.91
C LEU A 3 15.59 -11.63 61.16
N THR A 4 15.57 -10.51 61.88
CA THR A 4 15.42 -9.17 61.30
C THR A 4 16.62 -8.77 60.42
N LEU A 5 17.84 -9.16 60.82
CA LEU A 5 19.04 -8.92 60.02
C LEU A 5 19.05 -9.75 58.74
N LEU A 6 18.53 -10.98 58.79
CA LEU A 6 18.44 -11.87 57.63
C LEU A 6 17.44 -11.33 56.59
N ILE A 7 16.28 -10.82 57.03
CA ILE A 7 15.30 -10.19 56.15
C ILE A 7 15.89 -8.96 55.44
N ILE A 8 16.58 -8.09 56.20
CA ILE A 8 17.20 -6.89 55.63
C ILE A 8 18.28 -7.27 54.60
N ALA A 9 19.13 -8.25 54.92
CA ALA A 9 20.17 -8.73 54.00
C ALA A 9 19.58 -9.28 52.69
N VAL A 10 18.51 -10.08 52.77
CA VAL A 10 17.82 -10.62 51.60
C VAL A 10 17.22 -9.50 50.75
N CYS A 11 16.55 -8.51 51.37
CA CYS A 11 15.99 -7.37 50.64
C CYS A 11 17.06 -6.54 49.92
N ILE A 12 18.23 -6.35 50.53
CA ILE A 12 19.34 -5.62 49.90
C ILE A 12 19.88 -6.40 48.70
N ILE A 13 20.08 -7.72 48.82
CA ILE A 13 20.61 -8.55 47.72
C ILE A 13 19.64 -8.55 46.54
N PHE A 14 18.34 -8.72 46.78
CA PHE A 14 17.34 -8.67 45.72
C PHE A 14 17.19 -7.27 45.12
N GLY A 15 17.28 -6.22 45.94
CA GLY A 15 17.28 -4.83 45.46
C GLY A 15 18.48 -4.52 44.56
N LEU A 16 19.67 -5.00 44.92
CA LEU A 16 20.89 -4.82 44.13
C LEU A 16 20.85 -5.60 42.82
N ALA A 17 20.34 -6.85 42.84
CA ALA A 17 20.14 -7.65 41.64
C ALA A 17 19.13 -7.01 40.68
N ALA A 18 18.04 -6.44 41.19
CA ALA A 18 17.05 -5.72 40.40
C ALA A 18 17.62 -4.42 39.79
N TRP A 19 18.45 -3.69 40.54
CA TRP A 19 19.11 -2.47 40.05
C TRP A 19 20.08 -2.77 38.91
N PHE A 20 20.86 -3.85 39.01
CA PHE A 20 21.74 -4.29 37.92
C PHE A 20 20.96 -4.78 36.69
N ALA A 21 19.87 -5.54 36.88
CA ALA A 21 19.03 -6.00 35.77
C ALA A 21 18.27 -4.86 35.07
N ALA A 22 17.95 -3.78 35.78
CA ALA A 22 17.32 -2.59 35.21
C ALA A 22 18.31 -1.65 34.48
N HIS A 23 19.61 -1.81 34.73
CA HIS A 23 20.67 -1.07 34.05
C HIS A 23 21.21 -1.75 32.78
N ASP A 24 20.67 -2.92 32.42
CA ASP A 24 20.89 -3.45 31.07
C ASP A 24 20.33 -2.44 30.05
N PRO A 25 21.08 -2.10 28.99
CA PRO A 25 20.60 -1.22 27.96
C PRO A 25 19.41 -1.91 27.29
N LEU A 26 18.20 -1.45 27.65
CA LEU A 26 16.96 -1.85 26.96
C LEU A 26 17.23 -1.77 25.46
N PRO A 27 16.84 -2.79 24.66
CA PRO A 27 17.08 -2.79 23.22
C PRO A 27 16.15 -1.75 22.56
N VAL A 28 16.51 -0.47 22.70
CA VAL A 28 15.72 0.68 22.23
C VAL A 28 15.55 0.61 20.71
N SER A 29 16.47 -0.05 20.01
CA SER A 29 16.41 -0.29 18.56
C SER A 29 15.28 -1.25 18.15
N SER A 30 15.04 -2.33 18.90
CA SER A 30 13.97 -3.28 18.59
C SER A 30 12.59 -2.73 18.98
N ILE A 31 12.53 -1.97 20.08
CA ILE A 31 11.31 -1.26 20.49
C ILE A 31 10.97 -0.14 19.49
N ARG A 32 11.97 0.62 19.02
CA ARG A 32 11.76 1.66 18.00
C ARG A 32 11.35 1.07 16.65
N ALA A 33 11.87 -0.09 16.26
CA ALA A 33 11.42 -0.80 15.06
C ALA A 33 9.96 -1.27 15.21
N ALA A 34 9.60 -1.84 16.36
CA ALA A 34 8.23 -2.26 16.67
C ALA A 34 7.26 -1.06 16.73
N ILE A 35 7.69 0.09 17.26
CA ILE A 35 6.88 1.32 17.28
C ILE A 35 6.71 1.90 15.88
N LYS A 36 7.76 1.89 15.04
CA LYS A 36 7.68 2.35 13.65
C LYS A 36 6.74 1.48 12.81
N ASP A 37 6.70 0.18 13.07
CA ASP A 37 5.72 -0.73 12.44
C ASP A 37 4.31 -0.59 13.02
N ALA A 38 4.20 -0.17 14.29
CA ALA A 38 2.94 0.08 14.99
C ALA A 38 2.39 1.50 14.80
N GLU A 39 3.13 2.42 14.16
CA GLU A 39 2.59 3.72 13.78
C GLU A 39 1.43 3.48 12.80
N PRO A 40 0.22 3.99 13.09
CA PRO A 40 -0.91 3.81 12.21
C PRO A 40 -0.53 4.41 10.85
N LYS A 41 -0.39 3.54 9.84
CA LYS A 41 -0.17 3.93 8.44
C LYS A 41 -1.33 4.84 8.04
N ARG A 42 -1.13 6.16 8.18
CA ARG A 42 -2.11 7.16 7.76
C ARG A 42 -2.34 6.97 6.28
N PHE A 43 -3.52 6.47 5.93
CA PHE A 43 -3.93 6.36 4.55
C PHE A 43 -3.97 7.76 3.95
N SER A 44 -3.13 7.98 2.95
CA SER A 44 -3.12 9.21 2.17
C SER A 44 -3.32 8.79 0.72
N PRO A 45 -4.47 9.13 0.09
CA PRO A 45 -4.80 8.69 -1.26
C PRO A 45 -4.08 9.51 -2.34
N ARG A 46 -2.83 9.92 -2.10
CA ARG A 46 -2.04 10.70 -3.08
C ARG A 46 -1.64 9.83 -4.25
N ARG A 47 -1.64 10.41 -5.46
CA ARG A 47 -1.30 9.72 -6.72
C ARG A 47 -1.98 8.35 -6.80
N THR A 48 -3.28 8.30 -6.55
CA THR A 48 -4.01 7.04 -6.44
C THR A 48 -5.13 6.97 -7.47
N LEU A 49 -5.14 5.89 -8.25
CA LEU A 49 -6.23 5.50 -9.13
C LEU A 49 -7.12 4.49 -8.41
N PHE A 50 -8.34 4.89 -8.09
CA PHE A 50 -9.36 4.01 -7.55
C PHE A 50 -10.20 3.40 -8.66
N VAL A 51 -10.40 2.09 -8.58
CA VAL A 51 -11.38 1.34 -9.37
C VAL A 51 -12.40 0.76 -8.41
N ILE A 52 -13.59 1.35 -8.37
CA ILE A 52 -14.65 1.01 -7.43
C ILE A 52 -15.78 0.36 -8.21
N GLY A 53 -16.37 -0.70 -7.68
CA GLY A 53 -17.52 -1.35 -8.31
C GLY A 53 -18.33 -2.21 -7.36
N PRO A 54 -19.51 -2.70 -7.78
CA PRO A 54 -20.37 -3.49 -6.90
C PRO A 54 -19.83 -4.90 -6.66
N ALA A 55 -19.18 -5.50 -7.66
CA ALA A 55 -18.57 -6.82 -7.56
C ALA A 55 -17.48 -7.00 -8.62
N ALA A 56 -16.48 -7.83 -8.34
CA ALA A 56 -15.36 -8.04 -9.26
C ALA A 56 -15.84 -8.64 -10.60
N ASN A 57 -16.87 -9.47 -10.60
CA ASN A 57 -17.46 -10.10 -11.79
C ASN A 57 -18.50 -9.23 -12.52
N ALA A 58 -18.86 -8.05 -12.00
CA ALA A 58 -19.76 -7.13 -12.68
C ALA A 58 -19.20 -6.68 -14.04
N HIS A 59 -20.08 -6.39 -14.99
CA HIS A 59 -19.71 -6.13 -16.39
C HIS A 59 -18.68 -5.00 -16.53
N ALA A 60 -18.96 -3.82 -15.95
CA ALA A 60 -18.07 -2.67 -15.99
C ALA A 60 -16.71 -2.96 -15.32
N CYS A 61 -16.69 -3.63 -14.17
CA CYS A 61 -15.47 -4.00 -13.46
C CYS A 61 -14.59 -4.95 -14.27
N ARG A 62 -15.19 -5.96 -14.93
CA ARG A 62 -14.47 -6.89 -15.81
C ARG A 62 -13.84 -6.16 -16.99
N ILE A 63 -14.57 -5.23 -17.62
CA ILE A 63 -14.05 -4.42 -18.72
C ILE A 63 -12.89 -3.55 -18.22
N GLN A 64 -13.07 -2.83 -17.12
CA GLN A 64 -12.03 -1.96 -16.58
C GLN A 64 -10.73 -2.71 -16.29
N ARG A 65 -10.79 -3.90 -15.64
CA ARG A 65 -9.59 -4.70 -15.39
C ARG A 65 -8.87 -5.11 -16.67
N LYS A 66 -9.62 -5.48 -17.72
CA LYS A 66 -9.02 -5.81 -19.03
C LYS A 66 -8.32 -4.60 -19.65
N LEU A 67 -8.96 -3.43 -19.60
CA LEU A 67 -8.42 -2.18 -20.14
C LEU A 67 -7.20 -1.69 -19.34
N LEU A 68 -7.18 -1.92 -18.03
CA LEU A 68 -6.12 -1.44 -17.15
C LEU A 68 -4.89 -2.35 -17.15
N ARG A 69 -5.07 -3.68 -17.27
CA ARG A 69 -3.99 -4.69 -17.21
C ARG A 69 -2.71 -4.31 -17.98
N PRO A 70 -2.74 -3.85 -19.25
CA PRO A 70 -1.52 -3.50 -19.98
C PRO A 70 -0.78 -2.27 -19.39
N ALA A 71 -1.48 -1.41 -18.66
CA ALA A 71 -0.96 -0.12 -18.19
C ALA A 71 -0.59 -0.09 -16.71
N ILE A 72 -0.97 -1.11 -15.93
CA ILE A 72 -0.69 -1.15 -14.48
C ILE A 72 0.80 -0.97 -14.20
N ALA A 73 1.68 -1.63 -14.95
CA ALA A 73 3.13 -1.52 -14.76
C ALA A 73 3.63 -0.09 -14.99
N ALA A 74 3.11 0.60 -16.01
CA ALA A 74 3.49 1.98 -16.32
C ALA A 74 2.96 2.97 -15.26
N LEU A 75 1.74 2.76 -14.78
CA LEU A 75 1.19 3.54 -13.66
C LEU A 75 2.04 3.37 -12.38
N ILE A 76 2.44 2.14 -12.07
CA ILE A 76 3.31 1.87 -10.91
C ILE A 76 4.69 2.51 -11.08
N ALA A 77 5.26 2.50 -12.30
CA ALA A 77 6.54 3.15 -12.58
C ALA A 77 6.47 4.68 -12.38
N GLU A 78 5.29 5.27 -12.60
CA GLU A 78 4.97 6.67 -12.32
C GLU A 78 4.51 6.90 -10.86
N ASP A 79 4.82 5.99 -9.93
CA ASP A 79 4.43 6.08 -8.52
C ASP A 79 2.91 6.29 -8.32
N VAL A 80 2.09 5.75 -9.23
CA VAL A 80 0.64 5.73 -9.09
C VAL A 80 0.20 4.44 -8.43
N SER A 81 -0.49 4.57 -7.30
CA SER A 81 -1.11 3.45 -6.61
C SER A 81 -2.45 3.11 -7.25
N VAL A 82 -2.65 1.86 -7.67
CA VAL A 82 -3.97 1.40 -8.16
C VAL A 82 -4.68 0.68 -7.02
N ILE A 83 -5.80 1.22 -6.56
CA ILE A 83 -6.62 0.61 -5.50
C ILE A 83 -7.94 0.13 -6.09
N GLU A 84 -8.19 -1.17 -5.98
CA GLU A 84 -9.43 -1.80 -6.42
C GLU A 84 -10.34 -2.09 -5.22
N VAL A 85 -11.61 -1.68 -5.30
CA VAL A 85 -12.64 -1.94 -4.28
C VAL A 85 -13.88 -2.50 -4.95
N TYR A 86 -14.22 -3.74 -4.64
CA TYR A 86 -15.35 -4.43 -5.26
C TYR A 86 -16.34 -4.92 -4.20
N GLY A 87 -17.47 -4.23 -4.06
CA GLY A 87 -18.47 -4.49 -3.03
C GLY A 87 -17.84 -4.38 -1.64
N GLN A 88 -18.08 -5.41 -0.82
CA GLN A 88 -17.53 -5.55 0.52
C GLN A 88 -16.25 -6.40 0.57
N ASN A 89 -15.67 -6.74 -0.60
CA ASN A 89 -14.40 -7.45 -0.63
C ASN A 89 -13.27 -6.57 -0.12
N ARG A 90 -12.24 -7.20 0.45
CA ARG A 90 -11.03 -6.50 0.88
C ARG A 90 -10.45 -5.66 -0.28
N PRO A 91 -10.19 -4.35 -0.05
CA PRO A 91 -9.50 -3.52 -1.03
C PRO A 91 -8.16 -4.13 -1.42
N ARG A 92 -7.76 -3.94 -2.67
CA ARG A 92 -6.47 -4.41 -3.18
C ARG A 92 -5.66 -3.23 -3.70
N LYS A 93 -4.40 -3.11 -3.30
CA LYS A 93 -3.44 -2.15 -3.85
C LYS A 93 -2.50 -2.88 -4.79
N ASN A 94 -2.50 -2.50 -6.07
CA ASN A 94 -1.67 -3.11 -7.11
C ASN A 94 -1.82 -4.64 -7.16
N GLY A 95 -3.03 -5.15 -6.88
CA GLY A 95 -3.35 -6.59 -6.81
C GLY A 95 -3.24 -7.22 -5.41
N GLU A 96 -2.49 -6.60 -4.50
CA GLU A 96 -2.23 -7.13 -3.16
C GLU A 96 -3.33 -6.72 -2.15
N PRO A 97 -3.88 -7.66 -1.35
CA PRO A 97 -4.90 -7.34 -0.35
C PRO A 97 -4.42 -6.35 0.72
N MET A 98 -5.23 -5.33 1.01
CA MET A 98 -5.02 -4.39 2.10
C MET A 98 -5.84 -4.82 3.32
N GLN A 99 -5.19 -5.34 4.36
CA GLN A 99 -5.89 -5.87 5.53
C GLN A 99 -6.46 -4.79 6.45
N TRP A 100 -5.88 -3.59 6.43
CA TRP A 100 -6.19 -2.52 7.38
C TRP A 100 -7.19 -1.49 6.83
N LEU A 101 -7.51 -1.53 5.52
CA LEU A 101 -8.39 -0.57 4.87
C LEU A 101 -9.79 -1.16 4.70
N ASP A 102 -10.79 -0.51 5.29
CA ASP A 102 -12.18 -0.91 5.17
C ASP A 102 -12.79 -0.47 3.83
N ALA A 103 -13.50 -1.38 3.17
CA ALA A 103 -14.10 -1.12 1.87
C ALA A 103 -15.27 -0.14 1.94
N SER A 104 -16.13 -0.25 2.96
CA SER A 104 -17.30 0.62 3.12
C SER A 104 -16.89 2.04 3.45
N LEU A 105 -15.95 2.22 4.37
CA LEU A 105 -15.42 3.53 4.74
C LEU A 105 -14.74 4.21 3.55
N LEU A 106 -13.95 3.47 2.76
CA LEU A 106 -13.31 4.04 1.57
C LEU A 106 -14.34 4.45 0.50
N ARG A 107 -15.37 3.62 0.26
CA ARG A 107 -16.44 3.94 -0.70
C ARG A 107 -17.20 5.18 -0.27
N HIS A 108 -17.56 5.29 1.00
CA HIS A 108 -18.24 6.45 1.55
C HIS A 108 -17.38 7.71 1.46
N ALA A 109 -16.10 7.61 1.82
CA ALA A 109 -15.16 8.75 1.74
C ALA A 109 -14.94 9.27 0.31
N LEU A 110 -15.21 8.44 -0.70
CA LEU A 110 -15.10 8.79 -2.12
C LEU A 110 -16.47 9.07 -2.78
N ASP A 111 -17.56 9.05 -2.00
CA ASP A 111 -18.94 9.18 -2.47
C ASP A 111 -19.23 8.17 -3.61
N ALA A 112 -18.85 6.91 -3.37
CA ALA A 112 -18.85 5.83 -4.34
C ALA A 112 -19.52 4.56 -3.77
N GLU A 113 -20.59 4.73 -3.00
CA GLU A 113 -21.34 3.67 -2.32
C GLU A 113 -21.95 2.70 -3.31
N GLU A 114 -22.56 3.21 -4.39
CA GLU A 114 -23.31 2.42 -5.37
C GLU A 114 -22.82 2.62 -6.80
N GLY A 115 -22.76 1.53 -7.57
CA GLY A 115 -22.32 1.59 -8.97
C GLY A 115 -20.82 1.39 -9.15
N PHE A 116 -20.35 1.80 -10.33
CA PHE A 116 -18.97 1.63 -10.79
C PHE A 116 -18.31 3.00 -10.96
N PHE A 117 -17.08 3.15 -10.48
CA PHE A 117 -16.33 4.39 -10.62
C PHE A 117 -14.85 4.14 -10.94
N VAL A 118 -14.29 5.04 -11.73
CA VAL A 118 -12.86 5.26 -11.87
C VAL A 118 -12.56 6.66 -11.39
N ILE A 119 -11.72 6.78 -10.35
CA ILE A 119 -11.41 8.05 -9.69
C ILE A 119 -9.90 8.18 -9.61
N TYR A 120 -9.35 9.31 -10.04
CA TYR A 120 -7.93 9.61 -9.85
C TYR A 120 -7.75 10.79 -8.92
N VAL A 121 -6.84 10.61 -7.96
CA VAL A 121 -6.43 11.61 -6.98
C VAL A 121 -4.95 11.95 -7.21
N ASP A 122 -4.65 13.24 -7.31
CA ASP A 122 -3.30 13.75 -7.56
C ASP A 122 -2.40 13.71 -6.31
N ASP A 123 -1.21 14.29 -6.43
CA ASP A 123 -0.23 14.41 -5.35
C ASP A 123 -0.66 15.38 -4.24
N ALA A 124 -1.49 16.37 -4.56
CA ALA A 124 -2.10 17.27 -3.59
C ALA A 124 -3.26 16.60 -2.81
N GLY A 125 -3.71 15.42 -3.23
CA GLY A 125 -4.86 14.74 -2.64
C GLY A 125 -6.20 15.22 -3.22
N LYS A 126 -6.18 15.95 -4.33
CA LYS A 126 -7.37 16.45 -5.03
C LYS A 126 -7.80 15.45 -6.09
N THR A 127 -9.11 15.22 -6.19
CA THR A 127 -9.69 14.45 -7.29
C THR A 127 -9.55 15.22 -8.60
N VAL A 128 -8.80 14.65 -9.55
CA VAL A 128 -8.61 15.22 -10.90
C VAL A 128 -9.80 14.84 -11.79
N PHE A 129 -10.24 13.58 -11.70
CA PHE A 129 -11.42 13.12 -12.40
C PHE A 129 -12.14 12.02 -11.63
N ARG A 130 -13.45 11.93 -11.90
CA ARG A 130 -14.35 10.86 -11.49
C ARG A 130 -15.20 10.47 -12.69
N ARG A 131 -15.30 9.17 -12.97
CA ARG A 131 -16.10 8.62 -14.08
C ARG A 131 -16.89 7.42 -13.62
N GLU A 132 -18.13 7.34 -14.07
CA GLU A 132 -19.07 6.25 -13.78
C GLU A 132 -19.05 5.13 -14.83
N ALA A 133 -18.09 5.20 -15.76
CA ALA A 133 -17.97 4.28 -16.88
C ALA A 133 -16.51 3.82 -17.04
N PRO A 134 -16.27 2.61 -17.59
CA PRO A 134 -14.93 2.14 -17.87
C PRO A 134 -14.16 3.11 -18.77
N MET A 135 -12.87 3.24 -18.52
CA MET A 135 -11.97 4.15 -19.23
C MET A 135 -10.80 3.38 -19.83
N LEU A 136 -10.37 3.80 -21.02
CA LEU A 136 -9.12 3.34 -21.59
C LEU A 136 -7.96 3.86 -20.75
N ALA A 137 -6.91 3.06 -20.63
CA ALA A 137 -5.76 3.45 -19.82
C ALA A 137 -5.04 4.69 -20.37
N ARG A 138 -5.02 4.88 -21.70
CA ARG A 138 -4.49 6.11 -22.33
C ARG A 138 -5.25 7.36 -21.85
N ASP A 139 -6.58 7.27 -21.77
CA ASP A 139 -7.43 8.40 -21.38
C ASP A 139 -7.25 8.72 -19.89
N ILE A 140 -6.99 7.68 -19.07
CA ILE A 140 -6.63 7.85 -17.65
C ILE A 140 -5.32 8.63 -17.53
N VAL A 141 -4.29 8.21 -18.26
CA VAL A 141 -2.95 8.84 -18.20
C VAL A 141 -2.99 10.28 -18.70
N GLU A 142 -3.66 10.53 -19.82
CA GLU A 142 -3.82 11.87 -20.39
C GLU A 142 -4.53 12.81 -19.41
N ARG A 143 -5.67 12.37 -18.84
CA ARG A 143 -6.43 13.18 -17.88
C ARG A 143 -5.72 13.34 -16.54
N ALA A 144 -4.91 12.37 -16.13
CA ALA A 144 -4.10 12.44 -14.92
C ALA A 144 -2.85 13.32 -15.10
N GLY A 145 -2.55 13.79 -16.31
CA GLY A 145 -1.36 14.59 -16.59
C GLY A 145 -0.05 13.81 -16.38
N LEU A 146 -0.09 12.48 -16.48
CA LEU A 146 1.07 11.61 -16.28
C LEU A 146 1.94 11.65 -17.54
N LYS A 147 3.21 12.07 -17.38
CA LYS A 147 4.08 12.47 -18.50
C LYS A 147 4.72 11.33 -19.29
N ALA A 148 4.73 10.08 -18.82
CA ALA A 148 5.49 9.01 -19.50
C ALA A 148 4.88 7.59 -19.48
N ALA A 149 3.61 7.40 -19.13
CA ALA A 149 3.07 6.05 -18.99
C ALA A 149 2.77 5.28 -20.32
N PHE A 150 2.93 5.91 -21.49
CA PHE A 150 2.67 5.26 -22.79
C PHE A 150 3.66 5.65 -23.89
N ASP A 151 4.95 5.72 -23.59
CA ASP A 151 5.94 5.68 -24.65
C ASP A 151 6.10 4.21 -25.10
N PRO A 152 5.74 3.82 -26.34
CA PRO A 152 5.92 2.45 -26.82
C PRO A 152 7.38 1.99 -26.83
N ASP A 153 8.34 2.89 -26.62
CA ASP A 153 9.78 2.61 -26.59
C ASP A 153 10.35 2.12 -25.24
N ILE A 154 9.57 2.10 -24.16
CA ILE A 154 10.01 1.52 -22.85
C ILE A 154 10.04 -0.04 -22.91
N GLY A 155 9.90 -0.63 -24.09
CA GLY A 155 10.17 -2.05 -24.37
C GLY A 155 11.54 -2.36 -24.96
N GLN A 156 12.35 -1.37 -25.37
CA GLN A 156 13.62 -1.61 -26.08
C GLN A 156 14.91 -1.32 -25.27
N GLY A 157 14.78 -1.07 -23.96
CA GLY A 157 15.88 -0.54 -23.14
C GLY A 157 16.78 -1.54 -22.41
N LYS A 158 16.72 -2.86 -22.66
CA LYS A 158 17.75 -3.82 -22.20
C LYS A 158 17.70 -5.11 -23.03
N LYS A 159 18.52 -5.16 -24.09
CA LYS A 159 18.81 -6.41 -24.82
C LYS A 159 19.37 -7.43 -23.82
N SER A 160 18.54 -8.35 -23.37
CA SER A 160 18.94 -9.48 -22.54
C SER A 160 20.14 -10.18 -23.18
N LEU A 161 21.26 -10.24 -22.45
CA LEU A 161 22.48 -10.94 -22.86
C LEU A 161 22.23 -12.43 -23.16
N VAL A 162 21.16 -13.00 -22.61
CA VAL A 162 20.73 -14.38 -22.82
C VAL A 162 20.25 -14.60 -24.26
N LEU A 163 19.50 -13.65 -24.83
CA LEU A 163 19.02 -13.74 -26.22
C LEU A 163 20.15 -13.55 -27.26
N ARG A 164 21.23 -12.85 -26.91
CA ARG A 164 22.43 -12.77 -27.78
C ARG A 164 23.19 -14.09 -27.86
N LYS A 165 23.25 -14.87 -26.77
CA LYS A 165 23.96 -16.16 -26.76
C LYS A 165 23.21 -17.25 -27.55
N LEU A 166 21.88 -17.22 -27.58
CA LEU A 166 21.08 -18.21 -28.31
C LEU A 166 21.03 -18.00 -29.83
N ARG A 167 21.41 -16.81 -30.33
CA ARG A 167 21.51 -16.52 -31.77
C ARG A 167 22.89 -16.76 -32.36
N ALA A 168 23.89 -17.04 -31.51
CA ALA A 168 25.28 -17.27 -31.90
C ALA A 168 25.69 -18.75 -31.78
N ALA A 169 24.72 -19.63 -31.51
CA ALA A 169 24.88 -21.09 -31.52
C ALA A 169 24.12 -21.68 -32.71
#